data_AF-A0A2V9XAH3-F1
#
_entry.id   AF-A0A2V9XAH3-F1
#
_cell.length_a   1.000
_cell.length_b   1.000
_cell.length_c   1.000
_cell.angle_alpha   90.00
_cell.angle_beta   90.00
_cell.angle_gamma   90.00
#
_symmetry.space_group_name_H-M   'P 1'
#
loop_
_entity.id
_entity.type
_entity.pdbx_description
1 polymer ?
#
loop_
_entity_poly.entity_id
_entity_poly.type
_entity_poly.pdbx_seq_one_letter_code
_entity_poly.pdbx_strand_id
1 'polypeptide(L)'
;MCTQRSLIRFIQEILSGAANCIAEHTPAFISRDLYERVQSVLRSHNKPKYGKQEIAFRGLLTCARDKCTITAERKKGKYVYYRCTGHRGKCDTPRFREQEMSQKLGEILQNIHIPDAVLTALQESLDSHQKGNA
;
A
#
# COMPACT_ATOMS: atom_id res chain seq x y z
N MET A 1 -12.87 2.25 8.36
CA MET A 1 -11.94 1.57 9.30
C MET A 1 -10.51 2.01 9.01
N CYS A 2 -10.09 3.14 9.57
CA CYS A 2 -8.71 3.64 9.50
C CYS A 2 -8.34 4.45 10.76
N THR A 3 -9.09 4.27 11.86
CA THR A 3 -8.87 5.00 13.12
C THR A 3 -7.78 4.39 13.99
N GLN A 4 -7.29 3.17 13.70
CA GLN A 4 -6.21 2.55 14.46
C GLN A 4 -4.79 2.91 13.99
N ARG A 5 -4.63 3.68 12.89
CA ARG A 5 -3.29 4.06 12.41
C ARG A 5 -2.67 5.22 13.18
N SER A 6 -3.50 6.02 13.88
CA SER A 6 -3.03 7.19 14.65
C SER A 6 -2.51 6.82 16.05
N LEU A 7 -3.18 5.90 16.75
CA LEU A 7 -2.80 5.53 18.12
C LEU A 7 -1.53 4.68 18.20
N ILE A 8 -1.31 3.77 17.24
CA ILE A 8 -0.09 2.94 17.22
C ILE A 8 1.15 3.79 16.93
N ARG A 9 1.05 4.81 16.07
CA ARG A 9 2.15 5.72 15.78
C ARG A 9 2.50 6.60 16.98
N PHE A 10 1.49 7.01 17.75
CA PHE A 10 1.65 7.78 18.99
C PHE A 10 2.35 6.98 20.10
N ILE A 11 2.02 5.70 20.27
CA ILE A 11 2.73 4.79 21.21
C ILE A 11 4.16 4.50 20.73
N GLN A 12 4.37 4.40 19.42
CA GLN A 12 5.68 4.11 18.84
C GLN A 12 6.66 5.29 18.95
N GLU A 13 6.18 6.54 18.90
CA GLU A 13 6.98 7.75 19.15
C GLU A 13 7.41 7.90 20.62
N ILE A 14 6.54 7.52 21.58
CA ILE A 14 6.87 7.56 23.02
C ILE A 14 8.05 6.63 23.37
N LEU A 15 8.20 5.50 22.68
CA LEU A 15 9.26 4.50 22.98
C LEU A 15 10.50 4.61 22.08
N SER A 16 10.41 5.30 20.94
CA SER A 16 11.58 5.53 20.05
C SER A 16 12.28 6.87 20.31
N GLY A 17 11.65 7.81 21.01
CA GLY A 17 12.31 9.01 21.54
C GLY A 17 13.33 8.75 22.66
N ALA A 18 13.37 7.53 23.21
CA ALA A 18 14.29 7.15 24.30
C ALA A 18 15.65 6.61 23.82
N ALA A 19 15.92 6.58 22.50
CA ALA A 19 17.20 6.07 21.98
C ALA A 19 18.36 7.08 22.06
N ASN A 20 18.10 8.32 22.49
CA ASN A 20 19.15 9.32 22.68
C ASN A 20 18.86 10.22 23.88
N CYS A 21 18.63 9.63 25.04
CA CYS A 21 18.74 10.33 26.32
C CYS A 21 19.71 9.56 27.20
N ILE A 22 20.75 10.28 27.59
CA ILE A 22 21.83 9.87 28.48
C ILE A 22 21.23 9.24 29.75
N ALA A 23 21.87 8.18 30.22
CA ALA A 23 21.46 7.37 31.35
C ALA A 23 21.04 8.19 32.57
N GLU A 24 19.75 8.24 32.87
CA GLU A 24 19.25 8.58 34.20
C GLU A 24 17.97 7.79 34.53
N HIS A 25 18.23 6.58 35.05
CA HIS A 25 17.42 5.85 36.02
C HIS A 25 15.89 5.78 35.85
N THR A 26 15.40 5.41 34.67
CA THR A 26 14.11 4.71 34.60
C THR A 26 14.37 3.22 34.47
N PRO A 27 14.10 2.39 35.49
CA PRO A 27 14.25 0.95 35.36
C PRO A 27 13.34 0.46 34.24
N ALA A 28 13.89 -0.30 33.30
CA ALA A 28 13.12 -0.91 32.23
C ALA A 28 12.13 -1.90 32.85
N PHE A 29 10.87 -1.51 32.97
CA PHE A 29 9.80 -2.34 33.56
C PHE A 29 9.50 -3.62 32.75
N ILE A 30 9.96 -3.68 31.50
CA ILE A 30 9.69 -4.76 30.56
C ILE A 30 10.99 -5.14 29.85
N SER A 31 11.24 -6.44 29.68
CA SER A 31 12.39 -6.92 28.91
C SER A 31 12.27 -6.59 27.43
N ARG A 32 13.40 -6.30 26.78
CA ARG A 32 13.46 -6.02 25.34
C ARG A 32 12.80 -7.11 24.50
N ASP A 33 13.03 -8.37 24.85
CA ASP A 33 12.45 -9.52 24.15
C ASP A 33 10.93 -9.59 24.28
N LEU A 34 10.37 -9.18 25.43
CA LEU A 34 8.92 -9.11 25.60
C LEU A 34 8.34 -7.97 24.76
N TYR A 35 9.00 -6.81 24.77
CA TYR A 35 8.60 -5.68 23.94
C TYR A 35 8.60 -6.02 22.44
N GLU A 36 9.68 -6.60 21.93
CA GLU A 36 9.80 -6.97 20.52
C GLU A 36 8.76 -8.02 20.10
N ARG A 37 8.46 -9.01 20.96
CA ARG A 37 7.39 -9.99 20.73
C ARG A 37 6.02 -9.33 20.62
N VAL A 38 5.68 -8.42 21.54
CA VAL A 38 4.42 -7.68 21.49
C VAL A 38 4.33 -6.80 20.23
N GLN A 39 5.42 -6.09 19.89
CA GLN A 39 5.48 -5.28 18.68
C GLN A 39 5.29 -6.12 17.40
N SER A 40 5.86 -7.33 17.36
CA SER A 40 5.68 -8.26 16.24
C SER A 40 4.21 -8.67 16.06
N VAL A 41 3.52 -9.03 17.15
CA VAL A 41 2.09 -9.38 17.13
C VAL A 41 1.23 -8.20 16.68
N LEU A 42 1.48 -7.00 17.23
CA LEU A 42 0.74 -5.79 16.88
C LEU A 42 0.91 -5.40 15.40
N ARG A 43 2.12 -5.53 14.85
CA ARG A 43 2.39 -5.29 13.43
C ARG A 43 1.70 -6.33 12.54
N SER A 44 1.72 -7.59 12.94
CA SER A 44 1.09 -8.70 12.19
C SER A 44 -0.43 -8.57 12.10
N HIS A 45 -1.07 -8.06 13.17
CA HIS A 45 -2.53 -7.92 13.24
C HIS A 45 -3.08 -6.72 12.45
N ASN A 46 -2.23 -5.81 11.96
CA ASN A 46 -2.65 -4.63 11.19
C ASN A 46 -2.77 -4.91 9.68
N LYS A 47 -3.42 -6.02 9.33
CA LYS A 47 -3.74 -6.34 7.94
C LYS A 47 -5.12 -5.77 7.60
N PRO A 48 -5.25 -4.91 6.58
CA PRO A 48 -6.55 -4.41 6.17
C PRO A 48 -7.43 -5.58 5.71
N LYS A 49 -8.55 -5.79 6.40
CA LYS A 49 -9.56 -6.78 5.99
C LYS A 49 -10.35 -6.19 4.82
N TYR A 50 -10.09 -6.70 3.62
CA TYR A 50 -10.90 -6.35 2.45
C TYR A 50 -12.18 -7.18 2.45
N GLY A 51 -13.32 -6.54 2.18
CA GLY A 51 -14.58 -7.24 2.00
C GLY A 51 -14.59 -8.06 0.71
N LYS A 52 -15.57 -8.97 0.57
CA LYS A 52 -15.73 -9.88 -0.59
C LYS A 52 -15.95 -9.17 -1.95
N GLN A 53 -16.10 -7.85 -1.96
CA GLN A 53 -16.29 -7.10 -3.20
C GLN A 53 -14.95 -6.84 -3.87
N GLU A 54 -14.71 -7.58 -4.95
CA GLU A 54 -13.61 -7.37 -5.88
C GLU A 54 -13.85 -6.07 -6.67
N ILE A 55 -12.84 -5.21 -6.66
CA ILE A 55 -12.84 -3.93 -7.35
C ILE A 55 -11.46 -3.77 -7.99
N ALA A 56 -11.40 -3.51 -9.29
CA ALA A 56 -10.17 -3.58 -10.10
C ALA A 56 -9.00 -2.79 -9.50
N PHE A 57 -9.16 -1.47 -9.30
CA PHE A 57 -8.07 -0.59 -8.86
C PHE A 57 -7.99 -0.39 -7.33
N ARG A 58 -8.44 -1.38 -6.54
CA ARG A 58 -8.47 -1.25 -5.07
C ARG A 58 -7.06 -1.25 -4.48
N GLY A 59 -6.73 -0.25 -3.68
CA GLY A 59 -5.44 -0.16 -2.98
C GLY A 59 -4.26 0.31 -3.83
N LEU A 60 -4.44 0.42 -5.16
CA LEU A 60 -3.40 0.93 -6.07
C LEU A 60 -3.40 2.46 -6.17
N LEU A 61 -4.57 3.08 -6.06
CA LEU A 61 -4.76 4.50 -6.34
C LEU A 61 -4.57 5.37 -5.08
N THR A 62 -3.82 6.45 -5.22
CA THR A 62 -3.63 7.48 -4.19
C THR A 62 -4.01 8.86 -4.71
N CYS A 63 -4.61 9.69 -3.86
CA CYS A 63 -4.99 11.04 -4.21
C CYS A 63 -3.75 11.94 -4.24
N ALA A 64 -3.55 12.71 -5.31
CA ALA A 64 -2.40 13.62 -5.43
C ALA A 64 -2.43 14.77 -4.38
N ARG A 65 -3.62 15.23 -3.96
CA ARG A 65 -3.76 16.32 -2.98
C ARG A 65 -3.41 15.88 -1.57
N ASP A 66 -4.11 14.86 -1.08
CA ASP A 66 -4.01 14.47 0.33
C ASP A 66 -3.12 13.25 0.56
N LYS A 67 -2.67 12.58 -0.51
CA LYS A 67 -1.97 11.28 -0.46
C LYS A 67 -2.78 10.20 0.28
N CYS A 68 -4.10 10.38 0.36
CA CYS A 68 -5.01 9.38 0.90
C CYS A 68 -5.28 8.29 -0.14
N THR A 69 -5.51 7.06 0.31
CA THR A 69 -5.92 5.96 -0.56
C THR A 69 -7.32 6.24 -1.13
N ILE A 70 -7.45 6.09 -2.45
CA ILE A 70 -8.73 6.19 -3.14
C ILE A 70 -9.52 4.91 -2.88
N THR A 71 -10.78 5.06 -2.48
CA THR A 71 -11.70 3.95 -2.23
C THR A 71 -12.76 3.91 -3.32
N ALA A 72 -13.23 2.71 -3.63
CA ALA A 72 -14.27 2.48 -4.62
C ALA A 72 -15.54 1.94 -3.98
N GLU A 73 -16.70 2.35 -4.53
CA GLU A 73 -18.02 1.84 -4.16
C GLU A 73 -18.77 1.37 -5.40
N ARG A 74 -19.38 0.18 -5.31
CA ARG A 74 -20.29 -0.34 -6.32
C ARG A 74 -21.72 0.10 -6.00
N LYS A 75 -22.37 0.76 -6.96
CA LYS A 75 -23.77 1.22 -6.92
C LYS A 75 -24.60 0.46 -7.95
N LYS A 76 -25.84 0.13 -7.58
CA LYS A 76 -26.82 -0.60 -8.43
C LYS A 76 -26.27 -1.91 -9.04
N GLY A 77 -25.31 -2.55 -8.37
CA GLY A 77 -24.65 -3.75 -8.89
C GLY A 77 -23.85 -3.57 -10.19
N LYS A 78 -23.77 -2.38 -10.80
CA LYS A 78 -23.15 -2.18 -12.11
C LYS A 78 -22.10 -1.07 -12.14
N TYR A 79 -22.33 0.02 -11.40
CA TYR A 79 -21.49 1.21 -11.51
C TYR A 79 -20.51 1.28 -10.36
N VAL A 80 -19.22 1.29 -10.67
CA VAL A 80 -18.16 1.47 -9.67
C VAL A 80 -17.65 2.90 -9.73
N TYR A 81 -17.68 3.56 -8.58
CA TYR A 81 -17.25 4.94 -8.42
C TYR A 81 -16.07 5.02 -7.46
N TYR A 82 -15.01 5.69 -7.90
CA TYR A 82 -13.82 5.98 -7.13
C TYR A 82 -13.94 7.35 -6.47
N ARG A 83 -13.54 7.44 -5.20
CA ARG A 83 -13.46 8.71 -4.46
C ARG A 83 -12.28 8.73 -3.50
N CYS A 84 -11.77 9.92 -3.23
CA CYS A 84 -10.89 10.13 -2.09
C CYS A 84 -11.65 9.90 -0.78
N THR A 85 -10.97 9.37 0.24
CA THR A 85 -11.53 9.23 1.59
C THR A 85 -11.60 10.56 2.33
N GLY A 86 -10.84 11.59 1.91
CA GLY A 86 -10.84 12.91 2.54
C GLY A 86 -10.36 12.89 4.00
N HIS A 87 -9.54 11.90 4.39
CA HIS A 87 -9.18 11.72 5.79
C HIS A 87 -8.27 12.83 6.34
N ARG A 88 -7.47 13.47 5.48
CA ARG A 88 -6.53 14.53 5.87
C ARG A 88 -7.05 15.95 5.63
N GLY A 89 -8.30 16.11 5.21
CA GLY A 89 -8.89 17.42 4.93
C GLY A 89 -10.01 17.36 3.88
N LYS A 90 -10.55 18.53 3.53
CA LYS A 90 -11.56 18.65 2.48
C LYS A 90 -10.92 18.36 1.13
N CYS A 91 -11.25 17.20 0.54
CA CYS A 91 -10.79 16.81 -0.76
C CYS A 91 -11.89 17.04 -1.80
N ASP A 92 -11.74 18.08 -2.62
CA ASP A 92 -12.71 18.41 -3.68
C ASP A 92 -12.46 17.64 -4.98
N THR A 93 -11.80 16.49 -4.92
CA THR A 93 -11.63 15.65 -6.11
C THR A 93 -12.98 15.09 -6.57
N PRO A 94 -13.31 15.16 -7.87
CA PRO A 94 -14.55 14.59 -8.38
C PRO A 94 -14.58 13.08 -8.21
N ARG A 95 -15.79 12.50 -8.28
CA ARG A 95 -15.96 11.05 -8.31
C ARG A 95 -15.74 10.57 -9.73
N PHE A 96 -14.89 9.57 -9.88
CA PHE A 96 -14.54 9.02 -11.19
C PHE A 96 -15.20 7.67 -11.41
N ARG A 97 -15.59 7.40 -12.66
CA ARG A 97 -16.07 6.06 -13.05
C ARG A 97 -14.88 5.14 -13.31
N GLU A 98 -15.11 3.84 -13.14
CA GLU A 98 -14.08 2.82 -13.43
C GLU A 98 -13.57 2.89 -14.88
N GLN A 99 -14.44 3.16 -15.85
CA GLN A 99 -14.07 3.29 -17.26
C GLN A 99 -13.07 4.42 -17.50
N GLU A 100 -13.30 5.59 -16.91
CA GLU A 100 -12.40 6.75 -17.03
C GLU A 100 -11.02 6.45 -16.41
N MET A 101 -11.00 5.73 -15.28
CA MET A 101 -9.75 5.31 -14.64
C MET A 101 -9.00 4.28 -15.48
N SER A 102 -9.71 3.32 -16.05
CA SER A 102 -9.11 2.29 -16.91
C SER A 102 -8.50 2.89 -18.18
N GLN A 103 -9.16 3.88 -18.79
CA GLN A 103 -8.65 4.55 -19.99
C GLN A 103 -7.33 5.28 -19.70
N LYS A 104 -7.31 6.12 -18.66
CA LYS A 104 -6.12 6.88 -18.25
C LYS A 104 -4.95 5.97 -17.87
N LEU A 105 -5.21 4.89 -17.15
CA LEU A 105 -4.18 3.92 -16.81
C LEU A 105 -3.69 3.16 -18.05
N GLY A 106 -4.60 2.81 -18.96
CA GLY A 106 -4.26 2.14 -20.22
C GLY A 106 -3.32 2.98 -21.09
N GLU A 107 -3.58 4.27 -21.24
CA GLU A 107 -2.72 5.21 -21.97
C GLU A 107 -1.30 5.26 -21.39
N ILE A 108 -1.17 5.24 -20.07
CA ILE A 108 0.15 5.24 -19.41
C ILE A 108 0.87 3.91 -19.66
N LEU A 109 0.17 2.78 -19.56
CA LEU A 109 0.73 1.45 -19.74
C LEU A 109 1.18 1.18 -21.18
N GLN A 110 0.52 1.78 -22.17
CA GLN A 110 0.93 1.67 -23.58
C GLN A 110 2.34 2.22 -23.83
N ASN A 111 2.77 3.19 -23.04
CA ASN A 111 4.12 3.75 -23.15
C ASN A 111 5.20 2.84 -22.54
N ILE A 112 4.80 1.81 -21.79
CA ILE A 112 5.71 0.83 -21.20
C ILE A 112 5.79 -0.36 -22.17
N HIS A 113 6.64 -0.22 -23.17
CA HIS A 113 6.95 -1.31 -24.12
C HIS A 113 8.42 -1.71 -24.00
N ILE A 114 8.67 -3.02 -24.03
CA ILE A 114 10.03 -3.56 -24.06
C ILE A 114 10.45 -3.56 -25.53
N PRO A 115 11.55 -2.87 -25.90
CA PRO A 115 11.98 -2.84 -27.29
C PRO A 115 12.32 -4.23 -27.79
N ASP A 116 11.99 -4.52 -29.05
CA ASP A 116 12.12 -5.85 -29.66
C ASP A 116 13.53 -6.45 -29.54
N ALA A 117 14.56 -5.62 -29.64
CA ALA A 117 15.95 -6.05 -29.48
C ALA A 117 16.25 -6.63 -28.08
N VAL A 118 15.58 -6.13 -27.04
CA VAL A 118 15.72 -6.67 -25.67
C VAL A 118 14.89 -7.94 -25.52
N LEU A 119 13.73 -8.03 -26.19
CA LEU A 119 12.91 -9.25 -26.20
C LEU A 119 13.66 -10.43 -26.84
N THR A 120 14.32 -10.21 -27.98
CA THR A 120 15.11 -11.25 -28.65
C THR A 120 16.29 -11.71 -27.79
N ALA A 121 17.02 -10.77 -27.18
CA ALA A 121 18.12 -11.10 -26.28
C ALA A 121 17.66 -11.90 -25.03
N LEU A 122 16.47 -11.57 -24.49
CA LEU A 122 15.87 -12.31 -23.39
C LEU A 122 15.45 -13.72 -23.82
N GLN A 123 14.87 -13.88 -25.00
CA GLN A 123 14.50 -15.19 -25.55
C GLN A 123 15.72 -16.09 -25.74
N GLU A 124 16.78 -15.58 -26.36
CA GLU A 124 18.04 -16.31 -26.55
C GLU A 124 18.66 -16.73 -25.21
N SER A 125 18.64 -15.84 -24.21
CA SER A 125 19.14 -16.13 -22.87
C SER A 125 18.34 -17.26 -22.21
N LEU A 126 17.00 -17.21 -22.27
CA LEU A 126 16.14 -18.27 -21.71
C LEU A 126 16.34 -19.62 -22.40
N ASP A 127 16.47 -19.63 -23.73
CA ASP A 127 16.69 -20.86 -24.51
C ASP A 127 18.04 -21.51 -24.19
N SER A 128 19.08 -20.71 -23.97
CA SER A 128 20.41 -21.21 -23.60
C SER A 128 20.42 -21.87 -22.21
N HIS A 129 19.67 -21.33 -21.24
CA HIS A 129 19.55 -21.92 -19.91
C HIS A 129 18.74 -23.23 -19.89
N GLN A 130 17.74 -23.37 -20.76
CA GLN A 130 16.97 -24.61 -20.86
C GLN A 130 17.80 -25.76 -21.44
N LYS A 131 18.70 -25.48 -22.38
CA LYS A 131 19.58 -26.48 -23.00
C LYS A 131 20.70 -26.97 -22.07
N GLY A 132 21.06 -26.22 -21.03
CA GLY A 132 22.07 -26.60 -20.04
C GLY A 132 21.54 -27.43 -18.86
N ASN A 133 20.23 -27.68 -18.80
CA ASN A 133 19.55 -28.43 -17.73
C ASN A 133 18.99 -29.78 -18.22
N ALA A 134 19.39 -30.22 -19.41
CA ALA A 134 19.01 -31.50 -20.03
C ALA A 134 20.24 -32.39 -20.20
#